data_AF-A0A4R8G3C9-F1
#
_entry.id   AF-A0A4R8G3C9-F1
#
_cell.length_a   1.000
_cell.length_b   1.000
_cell.length_c   1.000
_cell.angle_alpha   90.00
_cell.angle_beta   90.00
_cell.angle_gamma   90.00
#
_symmetry.space_group_name_H-M   'P 1'
#
loop_
_entity.id
_entity.type
_entity.pdbx_description
1 polymer ?
#
loop_
_entity_poly.entity_id
_entity_poly.type
_entity_poly.pdbx_seq_one_letter_code
_entity_poly.pdbx_strand_id
1 'polypeptide(L)'
;MLEHNGYFYEATSVTLGRQMYGSILAGNAALTNSTAVEGNIFAGSAVLRGQVHAQAFAGELPPDDPAPVPLPATLPLLGAAMGAVALMRRRRA
;
A
#
# COMPACT_ATOMS: atom_id res chain seq x y z
N MET A 1 -14.99 10.65 -1.92
CA MET A 1 -13.74 11.24 -2.43
C MET A 1 -12.85 10.07 -2.82
N LEU A 2 -12.65 9.83 -4.12
CA LEU A 2 -11.93 8.66 -4.63
C LEU A 2 -10.45 9.02 -4.76
N GLU A 3 -9.59 8.41 -3.95
CA GLU A 3 -8.13 8.49 -4.12
C GLU A 3 -7.73 7.92 -5.49
N HIS A 4 -6.91 8.64 -6.25
CA HIS A 4 -6.30 8.14 -7.48
C HIS A 4 -4.78 8.11 -7.29
N ASN A 5 -4.25 6.94 -6.93
CA ASN A 5 -2.80 6.71 -6.82
C ASN A 5 -2.26 6.24 -8.19
N GLY A 6 -1.32 6.98 -8.77
CA GLY A 6 -0.75 6.72 -10.10
C GLY A 6 0.71 6.27 -10.02
N TYR A 7 0.98 5.03 -10.40
CA TYR A 7 2.32 4.44 -10.45
C TYR A 7 2.83 4.39 -11.89
N PHE A 8 3.81 5.22 -12.22
CA PHE A 8 4.34 5.40 -13.58
C PHE A 8 5.83 5.06 -13.63
N TYR A 9 6.18 3.80 -13.30
CA TYR A 9 7.57 3.42 -13.09
C TYR A 9 8.43 3.38 -14.37
N GLU A 10 7.84 3.05 -15.52
CA GLU A 10 8.55 3.06 -16.83
C GLU A 10 8.38 4.38 -17.58
N ALA A 11 7.52 5.28 -17.12
CA ALA A 11 7.25 6.51 -17.84
C ALA A 11 8.47 7.44 -17.81
N THR A 12 8.78 8.02 -18.97
CA THR A 12 9.80 9.06 -19.13
C THR A 12 9.19 10.46 -19.17
N SER A 13 7.88 10.57 -19.39
CA SER A 13 7.13 11.83 -19.34
C SER A 13 5.73 11.62 -18.78
N VAL A 14 5.27 12.54 -17.92
CA VAL A 14 3.91 12.55 -17.37
C VAL A 14 3.34 13.97 -17.51
N THR A 15 2.17 14.11 -18.13
CA THR A 15 1.46 15.39 -18.23
C THR A 15 0.11 15.31 -17.54
N LEU A 16 -0.09 16.21 -16.57
CA LEU A 16 -1.31 16.33 -15.81
C LEU A 16 -2.17 17.45 -16.41
N GLY A 17 -3.18 17.06 -17.20
CA GLY A 17 -4.14 17.98 -17.81
C GLY A 17 -5.37 18.27 -16.95
N ARG A 18 -5.49 17.65 -15.76
CA ARG A 18 -6.62 17.78 -14.84
C ARG A 18 -6.12 17.75 -13.40
N GLN A 19 -6.89 18.36 -12.50
CA GLN A 19 -6.62 18.31 -11.08
C GLN A 19 -6.59 16.87 -10.59
N MET A 20 -5.64 16.59 -9.70
CA MET A 20 -5.44 15.27 -9.11
C MET A 20 -5.41 15.32 -7.59
N TYR A 21 -5.83 14.22 -6.99
CA TYR A 21 -5.84 14.00 -5.55
C TYR A 21 -5.08 12.70 -5.26
N GLY A 22 -4.07 12.76 -4.40
CA GLY A 22 -3.28 11.60 -3.98
C GLY A 22 -1.78 11.74 -4.28
N SER A 23 -1.09 10.60 -4.35
CA SER A 23 0.37 10.56 -4.55
C SER A 23 0.74 10.09 -5.96
N ILE A 24 1.72 10.76 -6.56
CA ILE A 24 2.32 10.40 -7.85
C ILE A 24 3.70 9.82 -7.63
N LEU A 25 3.93 8.62 -8.15
CA LEU A 25 5.26 8.01 -8.17
C LEU A 25 5.71 7.78 -9.62
N ALA A 26 6.56 8.67 -10.11
CA ALA A 26 7.07 8.72 -11.49
C ALA A 26 8.57 9.04 -11.52
N GLY A 27 9.37 8.28 -10.76
CA GLY A 27 10.79 8.58 -10.48
C GLY A 27 11.70 8.72 -11.72
N ASN A 28 11.31 8.15 -12.86
CA ASN A 28 12.06 8.25 -14.11
C ASN A 28 11.49 9.29 -15.10
N ALA A 29 10.40 9.99 -14.73
CA ALA A 29 9.67 10.86 -15.64
C ALA A 29 9.98 12.34 -15.43
N ALA A 30 9.91 13.10 -16.54
CA ALA A 30 9.68 14.54 -16.51
C ALA A 30 8.18 14.82 -16.37
N LEU A 31 7.77 15.32 -15.21
CA LEU A 31 6.38 15.62 -14.88
C LEU A 31 6.05 17.09 -15.18
N THR A 32 4.95 17.32 -15.90
CA THR A 32 4.45 18.67 -16.20
C THR A 32 2.99 18.79 -15.83
N ASN A 33 2.60 19.95 -15.31
CA ASN A 33 1.25 20.20 -14.85
C ASN A 33 0.85 21.67 -15.04
N SER A 34 -0.44 21.92 -15.26
CA SER A 34 -1.05 23.26 -15.27
C SER A 34 -2.31 23.39 -14.40
N THR A 35 -2.58 22.42 -13.52
CA THR A 35 -3.81 22.32 -12.70
C THR A 35 -3.45 22.02 -11.25
N ALA A 36 -4.33 22.26 -10.28
CA ALA A 36 -4.02 21.97 -8.88
C ALA A 36 -3.64 20.49 -8.66
N VAL A 37 -2.67 20.26 -7.76
CA VAL A 37 -2.30 18.94 -7.26
C VAL A 37 -2.50 18.92 -5.76
N GLU A 38 -3.38 18.03 -5.30
CA GLU A 38 -3.72 17.83 -3.89
C GLU A 38 -3.03 16.54 -3.41
N GLY A 39 -1.83 16.67 -2.86
CA GLY A 39 -1.04 15.53 -2.38
C GLY A 39 0.45 15.62 -2.72
N ASN A 40 1.07 14.46 -2.94
CA ASN A 40 2.54 14.33 -3.02
C ASN A 40 3.00 13.96 -4.43
N ILE A 41 4.14 14.53 -4.86
CA ILE A 41 4.75 14.25 -6.17
C ILE A 41 6.17 13.74 -5.96
N PHE A 42 6.47 12.55 -6.46
CA PHE A 42 7.82 12.02 -6.56
C PHE A 42 8.15 11.73 -8.03
N ALA A 43 8.97 12.58 -8.65
CA ALA A 43 9.33 12.48 -10.06
C ALA A 43 10.81 12.80 -10.28
N GLY A 44 11.37 12.32 -11.40
CA GLY A 44 12.78 12.58 -11.75
C GLY A 44 13.03 14.07 -12.02
N SER A 45 12.05 14.76 -12.62
CA SER A 45 12.00 16.22 -12.65
C SER A 45 10.54 16.69 -12.72
N ALA A 46 10.25 17.89 -12.23
CA ALA A 46 8.88 18.44 -12.23
C ALA A 46 8.85 19.92 -12.64
N VAL A 47 7.97 20.26 -13.56
CA VAL A 47 7.62 21.65 -13.92
C VAL A 47 6.15 21.87 -13.56
N LEU A 48 5.94 22.55 -12.43
CA LEU A 48 4.62 22.77 -11.85
C LEU A 48 4.17 24.20 -12.18
N ARG A 49 3.17 24.31 -13.06
CA ARG A 49 2.55 25.61 -13.42
C ARG A 49 1.21 25.83 -12.70
N GLY A 50 0.72 24.82 -11.98
CA GLY A 50 -0.42 24.90 -11.07
C GLY A 50 0.01 25.01 -9.60
N GLN A 51 -0.96 25.10 -8.69
CA GLN A 51 -0.72 25.08 -7.25
C GLN A 51 -0.51 23.64 -6.76
N VAL A 52 0.33 23.49 -5.74
CA VAL A 52 0.54 22.22 -5.03
C VAL A 52 0.10 22.39 -3.60
N HIS A 53 -0.87 21.60 -3.19
CA HIS A 53 -1.43 21.62 -1.84
C HIS A 53 -1.04 20.30 -1.18
N ALA A 54 -0.15 20.38 -0.19
CA ALA A 54 0.23 19.22 0.59
C ALA A 54 -0.88 18.94 1.61
N GLN A 55 -1.63 17.86 1.38
CA GLN A 55 -2.61 17.41 2.36
C GLN A 55 -1.91 16.52 3.39
N ALA A 56 -1.57 17.12 4.53
CA ALA A 56 -0.99 16.37 5.64
C ALA A 56 -1.96 15.28 6.12
N PHE A 57 -1.41 14.18 6.61
CA PHE A 57 -2.20 13.13 7.25
C PHE A 57 -2.91 13.73 8.48
N ALA A 58 -4.25 13.75 8.43
CA ALA A 58 -5.11 14.25 9.51
C ALA A 58 -5.78 13.11 10.30
N GLY A 59 -5.39 11.86 10.02
CA GLY A 59 -5.89 10.68 10.73
C GLY A 59 -5.12 10.43 12.02
N GLU A 60 -5.56 9.41 12.74
CA GLU A 60 -4.83 8.89 13.90
C GLU A 60 -3.87 7.79 13.43
N LEU A 61 -2.66 7.81 13.98
CA LEU A 61 -1.74 6.68 13.82
C LEU A 61 -2.32 5.49 14.62
N PRO A 62 -2.09 4.25 14.16
CA PRO A 62 -2.39 3.08 14.98
C PRO A 62 -1.74 3.22 16.35
N PRO A 63 -2.40 2.76 17.43
CA PRO A 63 -1.80 2.79 18.76
C PRO A 63 -0.48 2.02 18.77
N ASP A 64 0.48 2.52 19.55
CA ASP A 64 1.80 1.89 19.72
C ASP A 64 1.70 0.46 20.31
N ASP A 65 0.58 0.15 20.94
CA ASP A 65 0.23 -1.18 21.44
C ASP A 65 -0.81 -1.84 20.49
N PRO A 66 -0.36 -2.57 19.45
CA PRO A 66 -1.26 -3.20 18.50
C PRO A 66 -2.08 -4.29 19.19
N ALA A 67 -3.36 -4.38 18.82
CA ALA A 67 -4.23 -5.45 19.32
C ALA A 67 -3.59 -6.83 19.06
N PRO A 68 -3.61 -7.75 20.04
CA PRO A 68 -3.03 -9.08 19.87
C PRO A 68 -3.64 -9.79 18.65
N VAL A 69 -2.79 -10.10 17.66
CA VAL A 69 -3.21 -10.89 16.50
C VAL A 69 -3.28 -12.36 16.93
N PRO A 70 -4.40 -13.07 16.69
CA PRO A 70 -4.49 -14.49 17.00
C PRO A 70 -3.35 -15.27 16.35
N LEU A 71 -2.71 -16.15 17.12
CA LEU A 71 -1.66 -17.03 16.62
C LEU A 71 -2.19 -17.86 15.44
N PRO A 72 -1.38 -18.07 14.37
CA PRO A 72 -1.77 -18.94 13.28
C PRO A 72 -2.15 -20.34 13.79
N ALA A 73 -3.22 -20.92 13.23
CA ALA A 73 -3.70 -22.26 13.62
C ALA A 73 -2.75 -23.42 13.22
N THR A 74 -1.52 -23.12 12.78
CA THR A 74 -0.56 -24.11 12.28
C THR A 74 -0.17 -25.14 13.34
N LEU A 75 0.13 -24.70 14.57
CA LEU A 75 0.48 -25.57 15.69
C LEU A 75 -0.68 -26.48 16.14
N PRO A 76 -1.91 -25.98 16.41
CA PRO A 76 -3.01 -26.85 16.78
C PRO A 76 -3.41 -27.80 15.64
N LEU A 77 -3.34 -27.37 14.37
CA LEU A 77 -3.61 -28.25 13.22
C LEU A 77 -2.56 -29.35 13.08
N LEU A 78 -1.27 -29.02 13.23
CA LEU A 78 -0.20 -30.01 13.22
C LEU A 78 -0.36 -31.03 14.35
N GLY A 79 -0.67 -30.55 15.56
CA GLY A 79 -0.95 -31.40 16.72
C GLY A 79 -2.14 -32.33 16.47
N ALA A 80 -3.23 -31.82 15.92
CA ALA A 80 -4.41 -32.61 15.57
C ALA A 80 -4.09 -33.68 14.52
N ALA A 81 -3.33 -33.33 13.48
CA ALA A 81 -2.93 -34.27 12.43
C ALA A 81 -2.04 -35.39 13.00
N MET A 82 -1.03 -35.04 13.81
CA MET A 82 -0.16 -36.02 14.46
C MET A 82 -0.92 -36.93 15.41
N GLY A 83 -1.84 -36.37 16.20
CA GLY A 83 -2.71 -37.13 17.09
C GLY A 83 -3.59 -38.13 16.34
N ALA A 84 -4.20 -37.71 15.23
CA ALA A 84 -4.99 -38.57 14.37
C ALA A 84 -4.16 -39.74 13.79
N VAL A 85 -2.95 -39.46 13.29
CA VAL A 85 -2.04 -40.48 12.77
C VAL A 85 -1.64 -41.49 13.85
N ALA A 86 -1.31 -41.02 15.06
CA ALA A 86 -0.95 -41.89 16.18
C ALA A 86 -2.11 -42.80 16.60
N LEU A 87 -3.34 -42.28 16.66
CA LEU A 87 -4.56 -43.05 16.96
C LEU A 87 -4.83 -44.11 15.90
N MET A 88 -4.70 -43.78 14.61
CA MET A 88 -4.88 -44.76 13.52
C MET A 88 -3.86 -45.89 13.59
N ARG A 89 -2.61 -45.59 13.95
CA ARG A 89 -1.54 -46.59 14.10
C ARG A 89 -1.83 -47.56 15.26
N ARG A 90 -2.31 -47.06 16.39
CA ARG A 90 -2.69 -47.89 17.56
C ARG A 90 -3.87 -48.83 17.29
N ARG A 91 -4.75 -48.51 16.35
CA ARG A 91 -5.90 -49.37 15.99
C ARG A 91 -5.55 -50.46 14.97
N ARG A 92 -4.36 -50.38 14.34
CA ARG A 92 -3.86 -51.34 13.35
C ARG A 92 -2.89 -52.37 13.93
N ALA A 93 -2.30 -52.08 15.08
CA ALA A 93 -1.53 -53.02 15.89
C ALA A 93 -2.48 -53.78 16.82
#